data_AF-A0A9D9MDK5-F1
#
_entry.id   AF-A0A9D9MDK5-F1
#
_cell.length_a   1.000
_cell.length_b   1.000
_cell.length_c   1.000
_cell.angle_alpha   90.00
_cell.angle_beta   90.00
_cell.angle_gamma   90.00
#
_symmetry.space_group_name_H-M   'P 1'
#
loop_
_entity.id
_entity.type
_entity.pdbx_description
1 polymer ?
#
loop_
_entity_poly.entity_id
_entity_poly.type
_entity_poly.pdbx_seq_one_letter_code
_entity_poly.pdbx_strand_id
1 'polypeptide(L)'
;MRKLFFVFCFIASPLLIFAQEGPSAETINVESTDSQVFNMAIDLKIQDGTTAQVVSDHKAQHKAVSGRPVVLNINGGNFKAAVRFTVYNMNGDNLMLLTQSTIYFMNEGRRQMISTAKSIPIKAGEKILFFPMGVLNDGEKSGYNCMLEMVVSKYQQQPVSQE
;
A
#
# COMPACT_ATOMS: atom_id res chain seq x y z
N MET A 1 -63.11 -29.34 24.13
CA MET A 1 -61.98 -29.15 25.06
C MET A 1 -60.69 -29.70 24.45
N ARG A 2 -59.80 -28.83 23.96
CA ARG A 2 -58.31 -28.92 24.02
C ARG A 2 -57.76 -27.78 23.16
N LYS A 3 -57.28 -26.73 23.82
CA LYS A 3 -56.55 -25.62 23.17
C LYS A 3 -55.11 -26.11 22.96
N LEU A 4 -54.67 -26.16 21.70
CA LEU A 4 -53.29 -26.48 21.34
C LEU A 4 -52.57 -25.14 21.12
N PHE A 5 -51.69 -24.78 22.06
CA PHE A 5 -50.83 -23.61 21.96
C PHE A 5 -49.72 -23.89 20.96
N PHE A 6 -49.73 -23.22 19.80
CA PHE A 6 -48.58 -23.14 18.91
C PHE A 6 -47.76 -21.91 19.30
N VAL A 7 -46.63 -22.13 19.94
CA VAL A 7 -45.61 -21.10 20.17
C VAL A 7 -44.78 -21.02 18.89
N PHE A 8 -44.94 -19.91 18.16
CA PHE A 8 -44.14 -19.59 16.99
C PHE A 8 -42.87 -18.85 17.46
N CYS A 9 -41.76 -19.56 17.61
CA CYS A 9 -40.44 -18.93 17.81
C CYS A 9 -39.94 -18.41 16.46
N PHE A 10 -40.08 -17.10 16.23
CA PHE A 10 -39.37 -16.40 15.17
C PHE A 10 -37.89 -16.36 15.52
N ILE A 11 -37.07 -17.16 14.83
CA ILE A 11 -35.61 -17.10 14.92
C ILE A 11 -35.17 -15.88 14.10
N ALA A 12 -34.91 -14.76 14.78
CA ALA A 12 -34.29 -13.59 14.17
C ALA A 12 -32.79 -13.86 14.02
N SER A 13 -32.36 -14.23 12.82
CA SER A 13 -30.94 -14.33 12.48
C SER A 13 -30.38 -12.92 12.23
N PRO A 14 -29.36 -12.44 12.96
CA PRO A 14 -28.62 -11.25 12.54
C PRO A 14 -27.70 -11.63 11.37
N LEU A 15 -28.00 -11.07 10.19
CA LEU A 15 -27.05 -10.97 9.09
C LEU A 15 -25.83 -10.17 9.59
N LEU A 16 -24.74 -10.88 9.87
CA LEU A 16 -23.41 -10.28 9.98
C LEU A 16 -23.04 -9.75 8.60
N ILE A 17 -23.32 -8.47 8.37
CA ILE A 17 -22.75 -7.71 7.26
C ILE A 17 -21.26 -7.61 7.56
N PHE A 18 -20.45 -8.40 6.84
CA PHE A 18 -19.01 -8.18 6.78
C PHE A 18 -18.79 -6.81 6.12
N ALA A 19 -18.45 -5.81 6.93
CA ALA A 19 -17.88 -4.57 6.44
C ALA A 19 -16.53 -4.90 5.80
N GLN A 20 -16.45 -4.77 4.48
CA GLN A 20 -15.21 -4.93 3.72
C GLN A 20 -14.37 -3.67 3.96
N GLU A 21 -13.50 -3.73 4.97
CA GLU A 21 -12.51 -2.68 5.22
C GLU A 21 -11.54 -2.61 4.02
N GLY A 22 -11.67 -1.56 3.22
CA GLY A 22 -10.64 -1.14 2.29
C GLY A 22 -9.36 -0.74 3.04
N PRO A 23 -8.24 -0.47 2.34
CA PRO A 23 -7.01 -0.05 3.00
C PRO A 23 -7.25 1.23 3.82
N SER A 24 -7.30 1.06 5.15
CA SER A 24 -7.43 2.13 6.12
C SER A 24 -6.11 2.88 6.20
N ALA A 25 -6.11 4.13 5.75
CA ALA A 25 -5.03 5.07 6.05
C ALA A 25 -5.26 5.62 7.46
N GLU A 26 -4.48 5.15 8.44
CA GLU A 26 -4.46 5.74 9.78
C GLU A 26 -4.05 7.21 9.68
N THR A 27 -4.93 8.11 10.11
CA THR A 27 -4.65 9.54 10.18
C THR A 27 -3.88 9.82 11.46
N ILE A 28 -2.56 9.94 11.34
CA ILE A 28 -1.70 10.30 12.48
C ILE A 28 -1.75 11.82 12.67
N ASN A 29 -2.33 12.28 13.79
CA ASN A 29 -2.18 13.66 14.25
C ASN A 29 -0.76 13.82 14.82
N VAL A 30 0.14 14.39 14.03
CA VAL A 30 1.52 14.70 14.46
C VAL A 30 1.65 16.21 14.61
N GLU A 31 1.71 16.70 15.85
CA GLU A 31 2.37 17.98 16.14
C GLU A 31 3.86 17.79 15.85
N SER A 32 4.27 18.11 14.62
CA SER A 32 5.66 17.94 14.17
C SER A 32 6.19 19.26 13.67
N THR A 33 7.45 19.53 14.00
CA THR A 33 8.26 20.54 13.34
C THR A 33 8.15 20.30 11.83
N ASP A 34 7.68 21.30 11.09
CA ASP A 34 7.23 21.22 9.69
C ASP A 34 8.28 20.60 8.74
N SER A 35 9.56 20.60 9.12
CA SER A 35 10.69 20.03 8.38
C SER A 35 10.78 18.49 8.37
N GLN A 36 9.92 17.79 9.10
CA GLN A 36 9.94 16.32 9.17
C GLN A 36 8.75 15.64 8.47
N VAL A 37 7.82 16.41 7.91
CA VAL A 37 6.64 15.86 7.22
C VAL A 37 6.78 16.05 5.72
N PHE A 38 6.41 15.01 4.98
CA PHE A 38 6.46 14.95 3.52
C PHE A 38 5.14 14.44 2.97
N ASN A 39 4.79 14.90 1.76
CA ASN A 39 3.74 14.30 0.96
C ASN A 39 4.34 13.19 0.09
N MET A 40 3.80 11.99 0.18
CA MET A 40 4.20 10.85 -0.63
C MET A 40 3.02 10.45 -1.53
N ALA A 41 3.16 10.71 -2.82
CA ALA A 41 2.23 10.23 -3.84
C ALA A 41 2.76 8.91 -4.40
N ILE A 42 1.90 7.90 -4.49
CA ILE A 42 2.20 6.56 -4.97
C ILE A 42 1.20 6.20 -6.07
N ASP A 43 1.70 5.77 -7.22
CA ASP A 43 0.93 5.21 -8.32
C ASP A 43 1.41 3.76 -8.51
N LEU A 44 0.56 2.81 -8.14
CA LEU A 44 0.77 1.37 -8.21
C LEU A 44 0.10 0.83 -9.46
N LYS A 45 0.87 0.15 -10.30
CA LYS A 45 0.38 -0.59 -11.46
C LYS A 45 0.78 -2.05 -11.35
N ILE A 46 -0.21 -2.92 -11.43
CA ILE A 46 -0.01 -4.37 -11.50
C ILE A 46 -0.36 -4.81 -12.91
N GLN A 47 0.62 -5.40 -13.59
CA GLN A 47 0.48 -5.92 -14.93
C GLN A 47 0.59 -7.44 -14.91
N ASP A 48 -0.18 -8.10 -15.77
CA ASP A 48 -0.01 -9.51 -16.07
C ASP A 48 1.25 -9.67 -16.94
N GLY A 49 2.21 -10.47 -16.49
CA GLY A 49 3.49 -10.67 -17.17
C GLY A 49 3.40 -11.46 -18.47
N THR A 50 2.27 -12.15 -18.72
CA THR A 50 2.03 -12.90 -19.96
C THR A 50 1.39 -12.03 -21.02
N THR A 51 0.42 -11.18 -20.63
CA THR A 51 -0.39 -10.38 -21.57
C THR A 51 -0.01 -8.90 -21.61
N ALA A 52 0.85 -8.45 -20.69
CA ALA A 52 1.18 -7.04 -20.44
C ALA A 52 -0.03 -6.14 -20.13
N GLN A 53 -1.20 -6.73 -19.86
CA GLN A 53 -2.39 -5.96 -19.50
C GLN A 53 -2.30 -5.44 -18.07
N VAL A 54 -2.69 -4.19 -17.86
CA VAL A 54 -2.84 -3.61 -16.52
C VAL A 54 -4.07 -4.24 -15.87
N VAL A 55 -3.84 -5.04 -14.84
CA VAL A 55 -4.88 -5.75 -14.09
C VAL A 55 -5.37 -4.90 -12.92
N SER A 56 -4.54 -3.97 -12.44
CA SER A 56 -4.88 -3.05 -11.36
C SER A 56 -4.03 -1.78 -11.46
N ASP A 57 -4.67 -0.64 -11.22
CA ASP A 57 -4.08 0.70 -11.16
C ASP A 57 -4.64 1.40 -9.92
N HIS A 58 -3.77 1.78 -8.99
CA HIS A 58 -4.14 2.40 -7.73
C HIS A 58 -3.25 3.60 -7.42
N LYS A 59 -3.90 4.71 -7.05
CA LYS A 59 -3.20 5.92 -6.62
C LYS A 59 -3.48 6.18 -5.15
N ALA A 60 -2.44 6.48 -4.40
CA ALA A 60 -2.52 6.79 -2.98
C ALA A 60 -1.68 8.04 -2.66
N GLN A 61 -2.14 8.80 -1.68
CA GLN A 61 -1.38 9.89 -1.09
C GLN A 61 -1.25 9.66 0.40
N HIS A 62 -0.03 9.77 0.91
CA HIS A 62 0.28 9.57 2.32
C HIS A 62 1.08 10.75 2.85
N LYS A 63 0.89 11.06 4.13
CA LYS A 63 1.84 11.88 4.88
C LYS A 63 2.94 10.96 5.39
N ALA A 64 4.16 11.18 4.95
CA ALA A 64 5.34 10.48 5.43
C ALA A 64 6.06 11.35 6.46
N VAL A 65 6.32 10.79 7.64
CA VAL A 65 7.12 11.45 8.66
C VAL A 65 8.53 10.88 8.62
N SER A 66 9.54 11.73 8.68
CA SER A 66 10.94 11.32 8.66
C SER A 66 11.21 10.21 9.68
N GLY A 67 11.80 9.09 9.24
CA GLY A 67 12.11 7.91 10.05
C GLY A 67 10.91 7.01 10.36
N ARG A 68 9.68 7.35 9.93
CA ARG A 68 8.50 6.50 10.10
C ARG A 68 8.11 5.80 8.80
N PRO A 69 7.79 4.49 8.84
CA PRO A 69 7.43 3.76 7.64
C PRO A 69 5.99 4.08 7.21
N VAL A 70 5.81 4.33 5.91
CA VAL A 70 4.53 4.20 5.20
C VAL A 70 4.45 2.77 4.67
N VAL A 71 3.37 2.05 4.98
CA VAL A 71 3.19 0.65 4.58
C VAL A 71 2.12 0.54 3.51
N LEU A 72 2.48 -0.06 2.38
CA LEU A 72 1.57 -0.41 1.30
C LEU A 72 1.40 -1.93 1.25
N ASN A 73 0.18 -2.40 1.47
CA ASN A 73 -0.18 -3.81 1.30
C ASN A 73 -0.81 -4.01 -0.07
N ILE A 74 -0.25 -4.94 -0.84
CA ILE A 74 -0.67 -5.25 -2.21
C ILE A 74 -1.16 -6.70 -2.22
N ASN A 75 -2.41 -6.90 -2.67
CA ASN A 75 -2.98 -8.22 -2.87
C ASN A 75 -3.12 -8.45 -4.38
N GLY A 76 -2.27 -9.30 -4.94
CA GLY A 76 -2.41 -9.82 -6.29
C GLY A 76 -3.13 -11.18 -6.30
N GLY A 77 -3.49 -11.67 -7.49
CA GLY A 77 -4.24 -12.93 -7.61
C GLY A 77 -3.53 -14.14 -6.99
N ASN A 78 -2.21 -14.26 -7.18
CA ASN A 78 -1.40 -15.36 -6.67
C ASN A 78 -0.29 -14.93 -5.68
N PHE A 79 -0.25 -13.65 -5.30
CA PHE A 79 0.77 -13.10 -4.41
C PHE A 79 0.22 -12.06 -3.43
N LYS A 80 0.90 -11.91 -2.29
CA LYS A 80 0.69 -10.81 -1.35
C LYS A 80 2.02 -10.12 -1.10
N ALA A 81 2.06 -8.80 -1.19
CA ALA A 81 3.25 -8.02 -0.88
C ALA A 81 2.97 -6.99 0.22
N ALA A 82 3.94 -6.79 1.09
CA ALA A 82 4.01 -5.65 2.00
C ALA A 82 5.25 -4.85 1.63
N VAL A 83 5.05 -3.61 1.18
CA VAL A 83 6.12 -2.69 0.84
C VAL A 83 6.14 -1.57 1.89
N ARG A 84 7.29 -1.34 2.51
CA ARG A 84 7.52 -0.28 3.48
C ARG A 84 8.44 0.77 2.89
N PHE A 85 8.02 2.02 3.03
CA PHE A 85 8.76 3.19 2.58
C PHE A 85 9.07 4.05 3.80
N THR A 86 10.34 4.22 4.12
CA THR A 86 10.79 5.12 5.19
C THR A 86 11.59 6.23 4.56
N VAL A 87 11.09 7.46 4.68
CA VAL A 87 11.81 8.66 4.24
C VAL A 87 12.68 9.14 5.38
N TYR A 88 13.94 9.45 5.12
CA TYR A 88 14.83 10.13 6.07
C TYR A 88 15.20 11.50 5.49
N ASN A 89 14.93 12.57 6.25
CA ASN A 89 15.44 13.89 5.91
C ASN A 89 16.95 13.93 6.18
N MET A 90 17.75 14.05 5.12
CA MET A 90 19.20 14.16 5.25
C MET A 90 19.61 15.62 5.40
N ASN A 91 19.10 16.49 4.52
CA ASN A 91 19.24 17.94 4.60
C ASN A 91 18.29 18.64 3.61
N GLY A 92 17.21 19.24 4.11
CA GLY A 92 16.31 20.09 3.33
C GLY A 92 15.61 19.32 2.20
N ASP A 93 16.10 19.46 0.97
CA ASP A 93 15.59 18.77 -0.22
C ASP A 93 16.26 17.42 -0.48
N ASN A 94 17.38 17.12 0.18
CA ASN A 94 18.05 15.83 0.05
C ASN A 94 17.45 14.84 1.05
N LEU A 95 16.88 13.77 0.53
CA LEU A 95 16.24 12.71 1.32
C LEU A 95 16.93 11.38 1.02
N MET A 96 16.76 10.43 1.94
CA MET A 96 17.06 9.03 1.71
C MET A 96 15.77 8.23 1.85
N LEU A 97 15.39 7.51 0.80
CA LEU A 97 14.26 6.59 0.83
C LEU A 97 14.77 5.18 1.08
N LEU A 98 14.40 4.61 2.23
CA LEU A 98 14.55 3.19 2.48
C LEU A 98 13.28 2.47 2.04
N THR A 99 13.43 1.55 1.09
CA THR A 99 12.36 0.68 0.62
C THR A 99 12.62 -0.73 1.14
N GLN A 100 11.60 -1.39 1.68
CA GLN A 100 11.67 -2.78 2.12
C GLN A 100 10.43 -3.50 1.62
N SER A 101 10.61 -4.58 0.86
CA SER A 101 9.49 -5.38 0.35
C SER A 101 9.58 -6.78 0.91
N THR A 102 8.45 -7.32 1.32
CA THR A 102 8.28 -8.74 1.62
C THR A 102 7.12 -9.24 0.79
N ILE A 103 7.37 -10.27 -0.01
CA ILE A 103 6.39 -10.80 -0.95
C ILE A 103 6.24 -12.30 -0.72
N TYR A 104 5.00 -12.75 -0.66
CA TYR A 104 4.59 -14.14 -0.55
C TYR A 104 3.89 -14.56 -1.82
N PHE A 105 4.35 -15.65 -2.45
CA PHE A 105 3.71 -16.25 -3.63
C PHE A 105 3.30 -17.67 -3.32
N MET A 106 2.22 -18.12 -3.95
CA MET A 106 1.86 -19.53 -4.00
C MET A 106 2.35 -20.08 -5.34
N ASN A 107 3.32 -20.99 -5.30
CA ASN A 107 3.89 -21.64 -6.48
C ASN A 107 3.82 -23.16 -6.31
N GLU A 108 3.07 -23.85 -7.18
CA GLU A 108 2.87 -25.30 -7.12
C GLU A 108 2.46 -25.83 -5.72
N GLY A 109 1.57 -25.10 -5.04
CA GLY A 109 1.11 -25.45 -3.69
C GLY A 109 2.12 -25.16 -2.56
N ARG A 110 3.32 -24.65 -2.86
CA ARG A 110 4.32 -24.20 -1.88
C ARG A 110 4.32 -22.69 -1.74
N ARG A 111 4.41 -22.21 -0.49
CA ARG A 111 4.57 -20.78 -0.20
C ARG A 111 6.04 -20.41 -0.34
N GLN A 112 6.34 -19.45 -1.22
CA GLN A 112 7.67 -18.85 -1.36
C GLN A 112 7.65 -17.44 -0.80
N MET A 113 8.75 -17.01 -0.18
CA MET A 113 8.92 -15.66 0.35
C MET A 113 10.16 -15.02 -0.25
N ILE A 114 10.02 -13.82 -0.79
CA ILE A 114 11.13 -12.97 -1.23
C ILE A 114 11.10 -11.70 -0.37
N SER A 115 12.27 -11.31 0.14
CA SER A 115 12.43 -10.06 0.87
C SER A 115 13.57 -9.25 0.28
N THR A 116 13.32 -7.97 0.02
CA THR A 116 14.30 -7.04 -0.55
C THR A 116 14.33 -5.76 0.25
N ALA A 117 15.50 -5.12 0.31
CA ALA A 117 15.64 -3.79 0.89
C ALA A 117 16.61 -2.96 0.05
N LYS A 118 16.26 -1.69 -0.18
CA LYS A 118 17.09 -0.76 -0.96
C LYS A 118 17.00 0.64 -0.38
N SER A 119 18.16 1.26 -0.15
CA SER A 119 18.27 2.68 0.17
C SER A 119 18.56 3.46 -1.10
N ILE A 120 17.80 4.53 -1.34
CA ILE A 120 17.89 5.35 -2.54
C ILE A 120 18.02 6.80 -2.10
N PRO A 121 19.14 7.48 -2.40
CA PRO A 121 19.21 8.93 -2.23
C PRO A 121 18.28 9.57 -3.28
N ILE A 122 17.42 10.49 -2.84
CA ILE A 122 16.42 11.14 -3.71
C ILE A 122 16.37 12.64 -3.38
N LYS A 123 15.90 13.44 -4.33
CA LYS A 123 15.51 14.83 -4.07
C LYS A 123 14.00 14.94 -3.86
N ALA A 124 13.58 15.88 -3.02
CA ALA A 124 12.16 16.20 -2.88
C ALA A 124 11.57 16.64 -4.24
N GLY A 125 10.42 16.07 -4.60
CA GLY A 125 9.75 16.27 -5.89
C GLY A 125 10.24 15.35 -7.01
N GLU A 126 11.30 14.57 -6.79
CA GLU A 126 11.80 13.62 -7.78
C GLU A 126 10.87 12.41 -7.93
N LYS A 127 10.72 11.95 -9.17
CA LYS A 127 9.96 10.75 -9.51
C LYS A 127 10.85 9.52 -9.41
N ILE A 128 10.37 8.51 -8.69
CA ILE A 128 11.09 7.27 -8.41
C ILE A 128 10.27 6.11 -8.98
N LEU A 129 10.94 5.21 -9.71
CA LEU A 129 10.36 3.95 -10.14
C LEU A 129 10.93 2.80 -9.30
N PHE A 130 10.03 1.98 -8.77
CA PHE A 130 10.38 0.86 -7.91
C PHE A 130 9.61 -0.40 -8.33
N PHE A 131 10.33 -1.52 -8.39
CA PHE A 131 9.79 -2.82 -8.78
C PHE A 131 9.98 -3.80 -7.60
N PRO A 132 9.02 -3.90 -6.66
CA PRO A 132 9.16 -4.73 -5.47
C PRO A 132 9.40 -6.20 -5.80
N MET A 133 8.86 -6.66 -6.94
CA MET A 133 8.99 -8.03 -7.44
C MET A 133 10.19 -8.22 -8.39
N GLY A 134 11.01 -7.19 -8.60
CA GLY A 134 11.97 -7.15 -9.69
C GLY A 134 11.31 -6.84 -11.04
N VAL A 135 12.13 -6.76 -12.09
CA VAL A 135 11.66 -6.57 -13.46
C VAL A 135 11.61 -7.95 -14.10
N LEU A 136 10.45 -8.34 -14.66
CA LEU A 136 10.35 -9.55 -15.46
C LEU A 136 11.20 -9.34 -16.73
N ASN A 137 12.16 -10.22 -16.97
CA ASN A 137 12.89 -10.24 -18.24
C ASN A 137 11.97 -10.82 -19.33
N ASP A 138 12.15 -10.42 -20.60
CA ASP A 138 11.31 -10.84 -21.75
C ASP A 138 11.16 -12.37 -21.95
N GLY A 139 11.97 -13.18 -21.27
CA GLY A 139 11.88 -14.64 -21.26
C GLY A 139 11.02 -15.27 -20.14
N GLU A 140 10.75 -14.55 -19.04
CA GLU A 140 9.97 -15.05 -17.90
C GLU A 140 8.51 -14.62 -18.02
N LYS A 141 7.78 -15.26 -18.94
CA LYS A 141 6.39 -14.94 -19.31
C LYS A 141 5.33 -15.38 -18.29
N SER A 142 5.72 -15.83 -17.09
CA SER A 142 4.78 -16.31 -16.07
C SER A 142 4.92 -15.52 -14.78
N GLY A 143 3.91 -14.69 -14.46
CA GLY A 143 3.88 -13.93 -13.21
C GLY A 143 3.15 -12.60 -13.36
N TYR A 144 3.11 -11.81 -12.28
CA TYR A 144 2.69 -10.41 -12.31
C TYR A 144 3.91 -9.51 -12.25
N ASN A 145 3.88 -8.39 -12.97
CA ASN A 145 4.82 -7.30 -12.79
C ASN A 145 4.18 -6.23 -11.92
N CYS A 146 4.86 -5.83 -10.84
CA CYS A 146 4.40 -4.79 -9.94
C CYS A 146 5.32 -3.58 -10.10
N MET A 147 4.78 -2.48 -10.64
CA MET A 147 5.48 -1.22 -10.80
C MET A 147 4.89 -0.18 -9.86
N LEU A 148 5.77 0.51 -9.15
CA LEU A 148 5.42 1.64 -8.30
C LEU A 148 6.13 2.87 -8.81
N GLU A 149 5.35 3.88 -9.16
CA GLU A 149 5.83 5.24 -9.36
C GLU A 149 5.56 6.04 -8.08
N MET A 150 6.58 6.73 -7.58
CA MET A 150 6.48 7.49 -6.34
C MET A 150 7.06 8.89 -6.50
N VAL A 151 6.44 9.86 -5.85
CA VAL A 151 7.00 11.20 -5.65
C VAL A 151 6.90 11.55 -4.17
N VAL A 152 8.03 11.91 -3.57
CA VAL A 152 8.09 12.42 -2.19
C VAL A 152 8.39 13.91 -2.26
N SER A 153 7.48 14.75 -1.79
CA SER A 153 7.59 16.21 -1.83
C SER A 153 7.48 16.81 -0.43
N LYS A 154 7.99 18.03 -0.26
CA LYS A 154 7.85 18.77 1.00
C LYS A 154 6.38 18.94 1.36
N TYR A 155 6.05 18.78 2.64
CA TYR A 155 4.72 19.12 3.12
C TYR A 155 4.53 20.64 3.03
N GLN A 156 3.40 21.06 2.50
CA GLN A 156 2.92 22.43 2.57
C GLN A 156 1.65 22.41 3.40
N GLN A 157 1.65 23.08 4.55
CA GLN A 157 0.42 23.31 5.29
C GLN A 157 -0.51 24.15 4.41
N GLN A 158 -1.69 23.61 4.11
CA GLN A 158 -2.76 24.40 3.53
C GLN A 158 -3.20 25.41 4.61
N PRO A 159 -3.24 26.72 4.32
CA PRO A 159 -3.67 27.70 5.30
C PRO A 159 -5.10 27.39 5.70
N VAL A 160 -5.31 27.17 7.00
CA VAL A 160 -6.65 26.99 7.56
C VAL A 160 -7.42 28.28 7.31
N SER A 161 -8.39 28.23 6.40
CA SER A 161 -9.36 29.31 6.21
C SER A 161 -10.12 29.47 7.52
N GLN A 162 -9.85 30.54 8.26
CA GLN A 162 -10.71 30.92 9.37
C GLN A 162 -11.92 31.63 8.74
N GLU A 163 -13.04 30.93 8.69
CA GLU A 163 -14.37 31.54 8.51
C GLU A 163 -14.81 32.24 9.80
#